data_AF-A0A0N4VEH4-F1
#
_entry.id   AF-A0A0N4VEH4-F1
#
_cell.length_a   1.000
_cell.length_b   1.000
_cell.length_c   1.000
_cell.angle_alpha   90.00
_cell.angle_beta   90.00
_cell.angle_gamma   90.00
#
_symmetry.space_group_name_H-M   'P 1'
#
loop_
_entity.id
_entity.type
_entity.pdbx_description
1 polymer ?
#
loop_
_entity_poly.entity_id
_entity_poly.type
_entity_poly.pdbx_seq_one_letter_code
_entity_poly.pdbx_strand_id
1 'polypeptide(L)'
;MTYAVFCCDFECVKYNFIADIKKATLQIELHGKARDVKRFLWLKDLSSGLQPKNIIVYRFKRVAFTVISGLFLPIVTVSCHLEKEAFEALNDGKQKAEWLLKLKRQIMSTVLL
;
A
#
# COMPACT_ATOMS: atom_id res chain seq x y z
N MET A 1 15.55 1.49 3.62
CA MET A 1 14.36 1.96 4.37
C MET A 1 13.68 2.98 3.48
N THR A 2 12.55 2.65 2.85
CA THR A 2 11.90 3.55 1.88
C THR A 2 10.76 4.26 2.57
N TYR A 3 10.94 5.54 2.85
CA TYR A 3 9.91 6.43 3.35
C TYR A 3 9.20 7.06 2.16
N ALA A 4 7.87 7.14 2.18
CA ALA A 4 7.13 7.94 1.22
C ALA A 4 6.99 9.35 1.81
N VAL A 5 7.59 10.34 1.14
CA VAL A 5 7.42 11.76 1.49
C VAL A 5 6.25 12.28 0.68
N PHE A 6 5.15 12.58 1.36
CA PHE A 6 4.00 13.24 0.74
C PHE A 6 4.12 14.74 1.00
N CYS A 7 4.36 15.51 -0.06
CA CYS A 7 4.35 16.97 -0.02
C CYS A 7 2.92 17.43 -0.33
N CYS A 8 2.21 17.91 0.70
CA CYS A 8 0.93 18.58 0.52
C CYS A 8 1.17 20.09 0.42
N ASP A 9 0.95 20.67 -0.77
CA ASP A 9 0.94 22.13 -0.92
C ASP A 9 -0.43 22.68 -0.46
N PHE A 10 -0.54 22.89 0.85
CA PHE A 10 -1.59 23.71 1.47
C PHE A 10 -1.15 25.16 1.34
N GLU A 11 -2.01 26.04 0.81
CA GLU A 11 -1.71 27.47 0.72
C GLU A 11 -1.24 27.99 2.09
N CYS A 12 0.03 28.43 2.10
CA CYS A 12 0.80 29.06 3.19
C CYS A 12 1.66 28.19 4.13
N VAL A 13 1.62 26.85 4.15
CA VAL A 13 2.63 26.06 4.90
C VAL A 13 2.94 24.71 4.24
N LYS A 14 4.22 24.49 3.89
CA LYS A 14 4.71 23.17 3.43
C LYS A 14 4.83 22.22 4.62
N TYR A 15 3.87 21.33 4.79
CA TYR A 15 3.98 20.22 5.72
C TYR A 15 4.45 18.96 4.98
N ASN A 16 5.61 18.43 5.38
CA ASN A 16 6.10 17.14 4.90
C ASN A 16 5.55 16.04 5.81
N PHE A 17 4.60 15.25 5.31
CA PHE A 17 4.14 14.07 6.03
C PHE A 17 5.00 12.87 5.62
N ILE A 18 5.70 12.30 6.59
CA ILE A 18 6.45 11.06 6.44
C ILE A 18 5.60 9.95 7.06
N ALA A 19 4.99 9.13 6.21
CA ALA A 19 4.24 7.96 6.65
C ALA A 19 5.01 6.68 6.31
N ASP A 20 5.05 5.74 7.27
CA ASP A 20 5.66 4.44 7.05
C ASP A 20 4.76 3.56 6.17
N ILE A 21 5.01 3.62 4.86
CA ILE A 21 4.26 2.85 3.87
C ILE A 21 4.42 1.34 4.06
N LYS A 22 5.50 0.88 4.72
CA LYS A 22 5.69 -0.56 5.02
C LYS A 22 4.64 -1.08 5.99
N LYS A 23 4.17 -0.25 6.92
CA LYS A 23 3.08 -0.63 7.82
C LYS A 23 1.73 -0.61 7.09
N ALA A 24 1.56 0.26 6.11
CA ALA A 24 0.33 0.32 5.31
C ALA A 24 0.13 -0.91 4.42
N THR A 25 1.19 -1.52 3.87
CA THR A 25 1.06 -2.78 3.09
C THR A 25 0.52 -3.93 3.92
N LEU A 26 0.81 -3.93 5.23
CA LEU A 26 0.25 -4.89 6.19
C LEU A 26 -1.21 -4.63 6.53
N GLN A 27 -1.85 -3.58 6.06
CA GLN A 27 -3.29 -3.35 6.25
C GLN A 27 -4.12 -3.83 5.05
N ILE A 28 -3.48 -4.14 3.92
CA ILE A 28 -4.16 -4.52 2.69
C ILE A 28 -4.22 -6.05 2.61
N GLU A 29 -5.44 -6.58 2.62
CA GLU A 29 -5.69 -8.00 2.44
C GLU A 29 -5.60 -8.39 0.96
N LEU A 30 -4.92 -9.50 0.68
CA LEU A 30 -4.86 -10.05 -0.68
C LEU A 30 -6.13 -10.82 -1.01
N HIS A 31 -6.65 -10.64 -2.22
CA HIS A 31 -7.76 -11.44 -2.72
C HIS A 31 -7.39 -12.94 -2.74
N GLY A 32 -8.35 -13.82 -2.42
CA GLY A 32 -8.12 -15.25 -2.22
C GLY A 32 -7.35 -15.93 -3.36
N LYS A 33 -7.70 -15.63 -4.61
CA LYS A 33 -7.05 -16.16 -5.81
C LYS A 33 -5.58 -15.73 -5.96
N ALA A 34 -5.21 -14.56 -5.45
CA ALA A 34 -3.85 -14.04 -5.50
C ALA A 34 -2.97 -14.54 -4.33
N ARG A 35 -3.56 -15.17 -3.30
CA ARG A 35 -2.82 -15.71 -2.14
C ARG A 35 -2.00 -16.94 -2.51
N ASP A 36 -2.49 -17.74 -3.45
CA ASP A 36 -1.81 -18.97 -3.87
C ASP A 36 -0.56 -18.72 -4.71
N VAL A 37 -0.48 -17.58 -5.38
CA VAL A 37 0.70 -17.14 -6.16
C VAL A 37 1.84 -16.69 -5.24
N LYS A 38 1.54 -16.30 -3.99
CA LYS A 38 2.51 -15.81 -3.00
C LYS A 38 2.74 -16.82 -1.88
N ARG A 39 3.05 -18.06 -2.25
CA ARG A 39 3.52 -19.09 -1.30
C ARG A 39 5.01 -18.93 -1.08
N PHE A 40 5.46 -19.15 0.15
CA PHE A 40 6.88 -19.29 0.44
C PHE A 40 7.13 -20.57 1.24
N LEU A 41 8.28 -21.16 0.99
CA LEU A 41 8.73 -22.38 1.65
C LEU A 41 9.60 -21.98 2.83
N TRP A 42 9.37 -22.62 3.96
CA TRP A 42 10.17 -22.48 5.17
C TRP A 42 10.67 -23.85 5.60
N LEU A 43 11.93 -23.96 6.01
CA LEU A 43 12.48 -25.20 6.54
C LEU A 43 12.32 -25.19 8.07
N LYS A 44 11.78 -26.27 8.65
CA LYS A 44 11.72 -26.40 10.12
C LYS A 44 13.13 -26.52 10.71
N ASP A 45 13.93 -27.37 10.10
CA ASP A 45 15.30 -27.65 10.50
C ASP A 45 16.24 -27.48 9.31
N LEU A 46 17.27 -26.65 9.45
CA LEU A 46 18.26 -26.41 8.40
C LEU A 46 19.18 -27.62 8.21
N SER A 47 19.40 -28.42 9.25
CA SER A 47 20.30 -29.58 9.23
C SER A 47 19.71 -30.79 8.52
N SER A 48 18.37 -30.92 8.53
CA SER A 48 17.64 -32.04 7.91
C SER A 48 17.47 -31.91 6.38
N GLY A 49 17.91 -30.80 5.77
CA GLY A 49 17.85 -30.58 4.33
C GLY A 49 16.44 -30.42 3.73
N LEU A 50 16.35 -30.38 2.40
CA LEU A 50 15.09 -30.21 1.63
C LEU A 50 14.28 -31.52 1.59
N GLN A 51 13.73 -31.92 2.73
CA GLN A 51 12.83 -33.08 2.83
C GLN A 51 11.36 -32.62 2.85
N PRO A 52 10.42 -33.30 2.18
CA PRO A 52 9.01 -32.89 2.14
C PRO A 52 8.38 -32.70 3.54
N LYS A 53 8.76 -33.56 4.49
CA LYS A 53 8.34 -33.51 5.91
C LYS A 53 8.91 -32.31 6.69
N ASN A 54 10.00 -31.72 6.20
CA ASN A 54 10.73 -30.62 6.80
C ASN A 54 10.33 -29.25 6.22
N ILE A 55 9.62 -29.25 5.08
CA ILE A 55 9.17 -28.05 4.40
C ILE A 55 7.78 -27.64 4.90
N ILE A 56 7.66 -26.42 5.39
CA ILE A 56 6.39 -25.77 5.68
C ILE A 56 6.09 -24.78 4.56
N VAL A 57 4.88 -24.86 4.00
CA VAL A 57 4.39 -23.90 3.02
C VAL A 57 3.55 -22.85 3.73
N TYR A 58 4.02 -21.60 3.73
CA TYR A 58 3.27 -20.47 4.23
C TYR A 58 2.62 -19.68 3.09
N ARG A 59 1.49 -19.04 3.39
CA ARG A 59 0.73 -18.21 2.45
C ARG A 59 0.61 -16.80 2.98
N PHE A 60 1.01 -15.81 2.19
CA PHE A 60 0.79 -14.41 2.55
C PHE A 60 -0.71 -14.10 2.47
N LYS A 61 -1.28 -13.63 3.60
CA LYS A 61 -2.65 -13.08 3.64
C LYS A 61 -2.68 -11.59 3.29
N ARG A 62 -1.56 -10.90 3.46
CA ARG A 62 -1.41 -9.46 3.27
C ARG A 62 -0.30 -9.14 2.29
N VAL A 63 -0.33 -7.94 1.73
CA VAL A 63 0.63 -7.52 0.70
C VAL A 63 2.05 -7.47 1.28
N ALA A 64 2.93 -8.33 0.76
CA ALA A 64 4.37 -8.28 1.07
C ALA A 64 5.03 -7.11 0.31
N PHE A 65 5.88 -6.36 1.01
CA PHE A 65 6.55 -5.15 0.51
C PHE A 65 7.57 -5.42 -0.62
N THR A 66 8.05 -6.66 -0.76
CA THR A 66 9.22 -7.01 -1.58
C THR A 66 8.92 -7.31 -3.05
N VAL A 67 7.67 -7.20 -3.48
CA VAL A 67 7.29 -7.34 -4.90
C VAL A 67 6.98 -5.95 -5.42
N ILE A 68 7.31 -5.64 -6.68
CA ILE A 68 6.98 -4.34 -7.33
C ILE A 68 5.49 -3.97 -7.17
N SER A 69 4.60 -4.97 -7.04
CA SER A 69 3.17 -4.78 -6.71
C SER A 69 2.86 -4.32 -5.28
N GLY A 70 3.82 -4.41 -4.37
CA GLY A 70 3.70 -4.10 -2.95
C GLY A 70 3.60 -2.60 -2.66
N LEU A 71 4.24 -1.76 -3.47
CA LEU A 71 4.11 -0.30 -3.38
C LEU A 71 2.88 0.22 -4.14
N PHE A 72 2.47 -0.44 -5.23
CA PHE A 72 1.31 -0.01 -6.02
C PHE A 72 -0.02 -0.13 -5.27
N LEU A 73 -0.26 -1.25 -4.60
CA LEU A 73 -1.55 -1.52 -3.93
C LEU A 73 -1.90 -0.49 -2.83
N PRO A 74 -0.98 -0.09 -1.93
CA PRO A 74 -1.23 0.99 -0.97
C PRO A 74 -1.55 2.32 -1.62
N ILE A 75 -0.84 2.67 -2.69
CA ILE A 75 -1.04 3.94 -3.38
C ILE A 75 -2.43 3.98 -4.01
N VAL A 76 -2.84 2.90 -4.69
CA VAL A 76 -4.20 2.77 -5.24
C VAL A 76 -5.25 2.77 -4.12
N THR A 77 -4.98 2.10 -3.00
CA THR A 77 -5.92 2.05 -1.87
C THR A 77 -6.13 3.44 -1.25
N VAL A 78 -5.04 4.19 -1.03
CA VAL A 78 -5.10 5.57 -0.54
C VAL A 78 -5.82 6.46 -1.55
N SER A 79 -5.50 6.37 -2.84
CA SER A 79 -6.20 7.12 -3.89
C SER A 79 -7.70 6.83 -3.92
N CYS A 80 -8.10 5.56 -3.81
CA CYS A 80 -9.51 5.17 -3.77
C CYS A 80 -10.22 5.71 -2.52
N HIS A 81 -9.56 5.70 -1.35
CA HIS A 81 -10.10 6.31 -0.14
C HIS A 81 -10.27 7.82 -0.28
N LEU A 82 -9.26 8.51 -0.84
CA LEU A 82 -9.31 9.95 -1.09
C LEU A 82 -10.43 10.33 -2.07
N GLU A 83 -10.68 9.51 -3.09
CA GLU A 83 -11.81 9.71 -4.03
C GLU A 83 -13.16 9.56 -3.34
N LYS A 84 -13.32 8.54 -2.49
CA LYS A 84 -14.56 8.32 -1.76
C LYS A 84 -14.85 9.48 -0.82
N GLU A 85 -13.86 9.94 -0.07
CA GLU A 85 -13.95 11.11 0.80
C GLU A 85 -14.23 12.40 0.01
N ALA A 86 -13.65 12.54 -1.18
CA ALA A 86 -13.91 13.69 -2.05
C ALA A 86 -15.34 13.68 -2.59
N PHE A 87 -15.86 12.50 -2.98
CA PHE A 87 -17.22 12.34 -3.45
C PHE A 87 -18.25 12.65 -2.35
N GLU A 88 -18.01 12.18 -1.13
CA GLU A 88 -18.83 12.51 0.03
C GLU A 88 -18.78 14.02 0.34
N ALA A 89 -17.59 14.64 0.26
CA ALA A 89 -17.43 16.07 0.48
C ALA A 89 -18.08 16.95 -0.61
N LEU A 90 -18.18 16.48 -1.85
CA LEU A 90 -18.89 17.16 -2.94
C LEU A 90 -20.40 17.19 -2.70
N ASN A 91 -20.97 16.08 -2.23
CA ASN A 91 -22.39 16.00 -1.89
C ASN A 91 -22.74 16.93 -0.72
N ASP A 92 -21.77 17.22 0.16
CA ASP A 92 -21.89 18.17 1.26
C ASP A 92 -21.56 19.63 0.88
N GLY A 93 -21.21 19.90 -0.39
CA GLY A 93 -20.85 21.25 -0.86
C GLY A 93 -19.56 21.82 -0.25
N LYS A 94 -18.66 20.96 0.24
CA LYS A 94 -17.44 21.37 0.97
C LYS A 94 -16.27 21.59 0.01
N GLN A 95 -15.59 22.75 0.13
CA GLN A 95 -14.33 23.07 -0.57
C GLN A 95 -13.23 22.00 -0.41
N LYS A 96 -13.31 21.17 0.63
CA LYS A 96 -12.37 20.06 0.90
C LYS A 96 -12.23 19.09 -0.29
N ALA A 97 -13.26 18.91 -1.11
CA ALA A 97 -13.23 17.98 -2.23
C ALA A 97 -12.17 18.33 -3.29
N GLU A 98 -12.02 19.61 -3.63
CA GLU A 98 -11.04 20.06 -4.63
C GLU A 98 -9.61 19.77 -4.17
N TRP A 99 -9.33 19.98 -2.88
CA TRP A 99 -8.04 19.67 -2.27
C TRP A 99 -7.71 18.18 -2.29
N LEU A 100 -8.70 17.32 -2.03
CA LEU A 100 -8.52 15.86 -2.08
C LEU A 100 -8.21 15.38 -3.51
N LEU A 101 -8.86 15.96 -4.52
CA LEU A 101 -8.60 15.67 -5.93
C LEU A 101 -7.24 16.21 -6.40
N LYS A 102 -6.80 17.37 -5.88
CA LYS A 102 -5.46 17.91 -6.13
C LYS A 102 -4.38 16.99 -5.53
N LEU A 103 -4.58 16.55 -4.29
CA LEU A 103 -3.68 15.61 -3.61
C LEU A 103 -3.56 14.28 -4.36
N LYS A 104 -4.68 13.70 -4.81
CA LYS A 104 -4.68 12.49 -5.63
C LYS A 104 -3.81 12.64 -6.89
N ARG A 105 -3.96 13.76 -7.62
CA ARG A 105 -3.15 14.03 -8.81
C ARG A 105 -1.65 14.05 -8.49
N GLN A 106 -1.28 14.68 -7.38
CA GLN A 106 0.12 14.77 -6.95
C GLN A 106 0.68 13.38 -6.62
N ILE A 107 -0.05 12.58 -5.84
CA ILE A 107 0.31 11.21 -5.46
C ILE A 107 0.51 10.32 -6.70
N MET A 108 -0.41 10.38 -7.67
CA MET A 108 -0.33 9.57 -8.89
C MET A 108 0.82 10.01 -9.81
N SER A 109 1.13 11.32 -9.85
CA SER A 109 2.21 11.84 -10.69
C SER A 109 3.61 11.46 -10.21
N THR A 110 3.79 11.24 -8.91
CA THR A 110 5.08 10.84 -8.30
C THR A 110 5.43 9.36 -8.54
N VAL A 111 4.49 8.54 -9.01
CA VAL A 111 4.61 7.07 -9.05
C VAL A 111 4.73 6.51 -10.47
N LEU A 112 4.38 7.30 -11.50
CA LEU A 112 4.50 6.93 -12.92
C LEU A 112 5.84 7.35 -13.57
N LEU A 113 6.82 7.80 -12.77
CA LEU A 113 8.21 8.05 -13.16
C LEU A 113 9.11 6.95 -12.63
#